data_AF-A0A1V5L5S8-F1
#
_entry.id   AF-A0A1V5L5S8-F1
#
_cell.length_a   1.000
_cell.length_b   1.000
_cell.length_c   1.000
_cell.angle_alpha   90.00
_cell.angle_beta   90.00
_cell.angle_gamma   90.00
#
_symmetry.space_group_name_H-M   'P 1'
#
loop_
_entity.id
_entity.type
_entity.pdbx_description
1 polymer ?
#
loop_
_entity_poly.entity_id
_entity_poly.type
_entity_poly.pdbx_seq_one_letter_code
_entity_poly.pdbx_strand_id
1 'polypeptide(L)'
;MVVPCANPVSWTQRAYFSTNGKFDFYMGKDWNRNFPGKEDGTLGERIANILICEAKKADFSIDLHTSRQSIPFTIFSKDDYIPFLKIMGIEHNQFIDMGASPSYKNTLNSNLDGLGVDNICIECGSHDAYEPKNVSDILLGIKRLLKSFDMIKGGDFDENSSKIKIFRKGVTYKANKGCLIRLAKELGEQVKSGDDLYYYYDNNDLGNIVAHKSEHEGILFKVSPTHIYWSGDDVLQLLLNDGVEEV
;
A
#
# COMPACT_ATOMS: atom_id res chain seq x y z
N MET A 1 21.06 -6.89 3.50
CA MET A 1 20.66 -6.83 4.93
C MET A 1 19.14 -6.98 4.99
N VAL A 2 18.61 -7.62 6.04
CA VAL A 2 17.15 -7.77 6.23
C VAL A 2 16.79 -7.26 7.62
N VAL A 3 15.81 -6.37 7.72
CA VAL A 3 15.29 -5.83 8.99
C VAL A 3 13.81 -6.21 9.10
N PRO A 4 13.48 -7.38 9.65
CA PRO A 4 12.11 -7.90 9.63
C PRO A 4 11.16 -7.13 10.55
N CYS A 5 11.69 -6.51 11.62
CA CYS A 5 10.92 -5.66 12.53
C CYS A 5 11.61 -4.30 12.65
N ALA A 6 11.28 -3.40 11.71
CA ALA A 6 11.86 -2.05 11.64
C ALA A 6 11.36 -1.12 12.77
N ASN A 7 10.18 -1.40 13.32
CA ASN A 7 9.57 -0.62 14.39
C ASN A 7 8.92 -1.56 15.44
N PRO A 8 9.69 -2.04 16.43
CA PRO A 8 9.17 -2.94 17.46
C PRO A 8 8.12 -2.29 18.37
N VAL A 9 8.15 -0.96 18.52
CA VAL A 9 7.18 -0.20 19.33
C VAL A 9 5.80 -0.31 18.69
N SER A 10 5.69 -0.03 17.38
CA SER A 10 4.43 -0.18 16.64
C SER A 10 3.90 -1.62 16.60
N TRP A 11 4.79 -2.60 16.48
CA TRP A 11 4.40 -4.02 16.38
C TRP A 11 3.77 -4.55 17.67
N THR A 12 4.20 -4.00 18.81
CA THR A 12 3.69 -4.35 20.14
C THR A 12 2.51 -3.47 20.57
N GLN A 13 2.18 -2.44 19.78
CA GLN A 13 1.08 -1.52 20.06
C GLN A 13 -0.27 -2.16 19.71
N ARG A 14 -1.00 -2.56 20.75
CA ARG A 14 -2.30 -3.23 20.65
C ARG A 14 -3.41 -2.38 21.25
N ALA A 15 -4.56 -2.39 20.60
CA ALA A 15 -5.82 -2.01 21.23
C ALA A 15 -6.77 -3.19 21.01
N TYR A 16 -7.19 -3.82 22.11
CA TYR A 16 -7.87 -5.12 22.04
C TYR A 16 -7.04 -6.16 21.27
N PHE A 17 -7.66 -6.98 20.41
CA PHE A 17 -6.96 -7.96 19.57
C PHE A 17 -6.34 -7.36 18.29
N SER A 18 -6.40 -6.05 18.09
CA SER A 18 -5.97 -5.39 16.84
C SER A 18 -4.61 -4.70 16.97
N THR A 19 -3.78 -4.82 15.92
CA THR A 19 -2.53 -4.05 15.82
C THR A 19 -2.83 -2.59 15.45
N ASN A 20 -2.42 -1.64 16.29
CA ASN A 20 -2.62 -0.21 16.05
C ASN A 20 -1.29 0.49 15.80
N GLY A 21 -0.50 -0.01 14.83
CA GLY A 21 0.89 0.37 14.64
C GLY A 21 1.17 1.56 13.71
N LYS A 22 0.14 2.16 13.08
CA LYS A 22 0.33 3.21 12.07
C LYS A 22 0.83 4.54 12.65
N PHE A 23 0.40 4.88 13.87
CA PHE A 23 0.73 6.14 14.53
C PHE A 23 1.37 5.88 15.90
N ASP A 24 2.22 6.79 16.33
CA ASP A 24 2.70 6.84 17.72
C ASP A 24 1.51 7.18 18.64
N PHE A 25 1.20 6.35 19.63
CA PHE A 25 0.11 6.64 20.59
C PHE A 25 0.38 7.84 21.48
N TYR A 26 1.65 8.19 21.73
CA TYR A 26 1.98 9.35 22.53
C TYR A 26 1.83 10.65 21.71
N MET A 27 2.34 10.67 20.48
CA MET A 27 2.38 11.88 19.65
C MET A 27 1.27 12.01 18.60
N GLY A 28 0.57 10.92 18.28
CA GLY A 28 -0.36 10.85 17.15
C GLY A 28 0.30 10.94 15.77
N LYS A 29 1.63 10.85 15.68
CA LYS A 29 2.40 11.06 14.43
C LYS A 29 2.57 9.74 13.68
N ASP A 30 2.39 9.77 12.36
CA ASP A 30 2.66 8.63 11.47
C ASP A 30 4.16 8.31 11.49
N TRP A 31 4.51 7.04 11.74
CA TRP A 31 5.90 6.59 11.81
C TRP A 31 6.67 6.87 10.52
N ASN A 32 6.02 6.70 9.36
CA ASN A 32 6.59 6.99 8.04
C ASN A 32 6.44 8.48 7.66
N ARG A 33 6.39 9.38 8.65
CA ARG A 33 6.53 10.85 8.51
C ARG A 33 7.64 11.42 9.38
N ASN A 34 8.52 10.56 9.90
CA ASN A 34 9.66 10.94 10.74
C ASN A 34 10.99 11.02 9.99
N PHE A 35 11.07 10.59 8.73
CA PHE A 35 12.33 10.61 7.97
C PHE A 35 12.74 12.04 7.59
N PRO A 36 14.05 12.36 7.58
CA PRO A 36 15.19 11.47 7.83
C PRO A 36 15.50 11.22 9.31
N GLY A 37 14.72 11.78 10.23
CA GLY A 37 14.88 11.58 11.66
C GLY A 37 16.06 12.36 12.27
N LYS A 38 16.23 12.22 13.59
CA LYS A 38 17.28 12.85 14.40
C LYS A 38 17.72 11.91 15.51
N GLU A 39 19.02 11.86 15.79
CA GLU A 39 19.60 10.97 16.81
C GLU A 39 19.17 11.34 18.24
N ASP A 40 18.97 12.63 18.51
CA ASP A 40 18.51 13.21 19.77
C ASP A 40 17.02 13.63 19.74
N GLY A 41 16.29 13.20 18.71
CA GLY A 41 14.88 13.54 18.50
C GLY A 41 13.89 12.67 19.30
N THR A 42 12.63 12.73 18.88
CA THR A 42 11.58 11.85 19.43
C THR A 42 11.86 10.39 19.13
N LEU A 43 11.14 9.46 19.78
CA LEU A 43 11.31 8.03 19.52
C LEU A 43 11.15 7.69 18.03
N GLY A 44 10.15 8.25 17.36
CA GLY A 44 9.95 8.07 15.92
C GLY A 44 11.08 8.64 15.07
N GLU A 45 11.61 9.81 15.43
CA GLU A 45 12.75 10.41 14.74
C GLU A 45 14.04 9.60 14.93
N ARG A 46 14.25 9.01 16.12
CA ARG A 46 15.42 8.15 16.41
C ARG A 46 15.37 6.85 15.63
N ILE A 47 14.20 6.19 15.58
CA ILE A 47 13.98 5.00 14.75
C ILE A 47 14.22 5.33 13.27
N ALA A 48 13.60 6.41 12.76
CA ALA A 48 13.76 6.83 11.37
C ALA A 48 15.22 7.14 11.01
N ASN A 49 15.96 7.79 11.91
CA ASN A 49 17.38 8.10 11.73
C ASN A 49 18.24 6.83 11.60
N ILE A 50 18.02 5.85 12.47
CA ILE A 50 18.74 4.56 12.40
C ILE A 50 18.43 3.86 11.07
N LEU A 51 17.14 3.72 10.73
CA LEU A 51 16.71 3.02 9.52
C LEU A 51 17.28 3.66 8.26
N ILE A 52 17.23 5.00 8.12
CA ILE A 52 17.77 5.65 6.93
C ILE A 52 19.30 5.62 6.87
N CYS A 53 19.98 5.69 8.02
CA CYS A 53 21.43 5.54 8.08
C CYS A 53 21.90 4.14 7.66
N GLU A 54 21.11 3.10 7.92
CA GLU A 54 21.38 1.75 7.45
C GLU A 54 20.97 1.57 5.97
N ALA A 55 19.80 2.07 5.57
CA ALA A 55 19.30 1.94 4.20
C ALA A 55 20.18 2.68 3.18
N LYS A 56 20.76 3.84 3.53
CA LYS A 56 21.62 4.62 2.62
C LYS A 56 22.95 3.94 2.26
N LYS A 57 23.29 2.82 2.90
CA LYS A 57 24.48 2.01 2.61
C LYS A 57 24.22 0.97 1.51
N ALA A 58 22.97 0.75 1.13
CA ALA A 58 22.57 -0.22 0.12
C ALA A 58 22.52 0.42 -1.27
N ASP A 59 22.73 -0.39 -2.30
CA ASP A 59 22.52 0.01 -3.70
C ASP A 59 21.01 0.04 -4.05
N PHE A 60 20.21 -0.75 -3.34
CA PHE A 60 18.77 -0.86 -3.54
C PHE A 60 18.03 -1.16 -2.22
N SER A 61 16.86 -0.56 -2.02
CA SER A 61 16.01 -0.75 -0.83
C SER A 61 14.59 -1.21 -1.18
N ILE A 62 14.11 -2.24 -0.49
CA ILE A 62 12.70 -2.67 -0.54
C ILE A 62 12.06 -2.36 0.81
N ASP A 63 11.03 -1.54 0.82
CA ASP A 63 10.24 -1.21 2.02
C ASP A 63 8.89 -1.94 1.96
N LEU A 64 8.66 -2.87 2.90
CA LEU A 64 7.48 -3.72 2.92
C LEU A 64 6.41 -3.13 3.84
N HIS A 65 5.27 -2.80 3.26
CA HIS A 65 4.06 -2.31 3.92
C HIS A 65 2.90 -3.26 3.69
N THR A 66 1.79 -3.01 4.38
CA THR A 66 0.46 -3.50 4.02
C THR A 66 -0.47 -2.30 3.99
N SER A 67 -1.47 -2.33 3.11
CA SER A 67 -2.39 -1.22 2.95
C SER A 67 -3.58 -1.39 3.89
N ARG A 68 -4.75 -0.83 3.57
CA ARG A 68 -6.00 -1.14 4.27
C ARG A 68 -6.40 -2.60 4.00
N GLN A 69 -7.59 -2.87 3.48
CA GLN A 69 -7.82 -4.12 2.74
C GLN A 69 -7.56 -3.81 1.26
N SER A 70 -6.64 -4.51 0.62
CA SER A 70 -6.26 -4.24 -0.77
C SER A 70 -5.70 -5.46 -1.48
N ILE A 71 -5.79 -5.46 -2.81
CA ILE A 71 -4.90 -6.32 -3.61
C ILE A 71 -3.45 -5.81 -3.49
N PRO A 72 -2.42 -6.66 -3.65
CA PRO A 72 -1.02 -6.22 -3.59
C PRO A 72 -0.66 -5.25 -4.70
N PHE A 73 0.18 -4.26 -4.39
CA PHE A 73 0.72 -3.33 -5.37
C PHE A 73 2.07 -2.76 -4.92
N THR A 74 2.82 -2.21 -5.86
CA THR A 74 4.03 -1.43 -5.53
C THR A 74 3.76 0.06 -5.56
N ILE A 75 4.60 0.84 -4.89
CA ILE A 75 4.69 2.29 -5.03
C ILE A 75 6.10 2.62 -5.48
N PHE A 76 6.21 3.40 -6.56
CA PHE A 76 7.48 3.85 -7.13
C PHE A 76 7.38 5.31 -7.58
N SER A 77 8.53 5.98 -7.71
CA SER A 77 8.61 7.43 -7.89
C SER A 77 9.36 7.90 -9.13
N LYS A 78 10.08 7.00 -9.81
CA LYS A 78 10.90 7.30 -10.99
C LYS A 78 10.67 6.25 -12.08
N ASP A 79 10.62 6.67 -13.34
CA ASP A 79 10.46 5.75 -14.46
C ASP A 79 11.62 4.77 -14.59
N ASP A 80 12.81 5.15 -14.09
CA ASP A 80 14.00 4.28 -13.98
C ASP A 80 13.73 3.04 -13.11
N TYR A 81 12.65 3.01 -12.32
CA TYR A 81 12.29 1.86 -11.48
C TYR A 81 11.40 0.84 -12.22
N ILE A 82 10.84 1.18 -13.37
CA ILE A 82 9.99 0.29 -14.18
C ILE A 82 10.68 -1.03 -14.55
N PRO A 83 11.98 -1.07 -14.94
CA PRO A 83 12.67 -2.34 -15.18
C PRO A 83 12.65 -3.28 -13.97
N PHE A 84 12.82 -2.76 -12.75
CA PHE A 84 12.74 -3.57 -11.53
C PHE A 84 11.33 -4.10 -11.28
N LEU A 85 10.30 -3.29 -11.56
CA LEU A 85 8.90 -3.71 -11.47
C LEU A 85 8.58 -4.85 -12.44
N LYS A 86 9.11 -4.81 -13.67
CA LYS A 86 8.96 -5.89 -14.65
C LYS A 86 9.64 -7.19 -14.18
N ILE A 87 10.83 -7.09 -13.60
CA ILE A 87 11.55 -8.24 -13.05
C ILE A 87 10.76 -8.87 -11.89
N MET A 88 10.24 -8.07 -10.97
CA MET A 88 9.41 -8.55 -9.86
C MET A 88 8.10 -9.15 -10.38
N GLY A 89 7.46 -8.41 -11.28
CA GLY A 89 6.21 -8.76 -11.96
C GLY A 89 5.01 -8.85 -11.03
N ILE A 90 4.94 -7.90 -10.09
CA ILE A 90 3.72 -7.63 -9.32
C ILE A 90 2.74 -6.90 -10.25
N GLU A 91 1.51 -7.38 -10.34
CA GLU A 91 0.56 -6.93 -11.37
C GLU A 91 0.29 -5.43 -11.30
N HIS A 92 0.04 -4.86 -10.13
CA HIS A 92 -0.35 -3.47 -9.96
C HIS A 92 0.76 -2.60 -9.37
N ASN A 93 1.01 -1.43 -9.96
CA ASN A 93 2.12 -0.56 -9.60
C ASN A 93 1.67 0.91 -9.64
N GLN A 94 1.77 1.60 -8.51
CA GLN A 94 1.38 2.99 -8.39
C GLN A 94 2.58 3.92 -8.58
N PHE A 95 2.52 4.77 -9.61
CA PHE A 95 3.45 5.88 -9.75
C PHE A 95 3.02 7.05 -8.85
N ILE A 96 3.93 7.54 -8.03
CA ILE A 96 3.74 8.75 -7.23
C ILE A 96 4.94 9.69 -7.43
N ASP A 97 4.67 10.89 -7.94
CA ASP A 97 5.67 11.96 -7.94
C ASP A 97 5.87 12.47 -6.51
N MET A 98 6.85 11.88 -5.83
CA MET A 98 7.19 12.21 -4.44
C MET A 98 7.74 13.63 -4.31
N GLY A 99 8.40 14.15 -5.35
CA GLY A 99 8.95 15.51 -5.36
C GLY A 99 7.87 16.58 -5.48
N ALA A 100 6.81 16.31 -6.25
CA ALA A 100 5.66 17.20 -6.39
C ALA A 100 4.64 17.08 -5.24
N SER A 101 4.78 16.09 -4.35
CA SER A 101 3.78 15.78 -3.32
C SER A 101 4.32 16.00 -1.89
N PRO A 102 4.06 17.18 -1.26
CA PRO A 102 4.63 17.52 0.05
C PRO A 102 4.32 16.51 1.16
N SER A 103 3.22 15.77 1.05
CA SER A 103 2.81 14.74 2.01
C SER A 103 3.78 13.56 2.08
N TYR A 104 4.64 13.36 1.07
CA TYR A 104 5.61 12.26 1.02
C TYR A 104 7.03 12.68 1.39
N LYS A 105 7.31 13.98 1.55
CA LYS A 105 8.65 14.51 1.83
C LYS A 105 9.38 13.79 2.98
N ASN A 106 8.64 13.36 4.00
CA ASN A 106 9.20 12.74 5.21
C ASN A 106 8.98 11.21 5.28
N THR A 107 8.78 10.54 4.13
CA THR A 107 8.76 9.07 4.04
C THR A 107 10.15 8.52 3.79
N LEU A 108 10.36 7.23 4.06
CA LEU A 108 11.63 6.56 3.75
C LEU A 108 11.96 6.67 2.25
N ASN A 109 11.03 6.29 1.37
CA ASN A 109 11.22 6.30 -0.08
C ASN A 109 11.65 7.68 -0.62
N SER A 110 10.95 8.75 -0.24
CA SER A 110 11.28 10.11 -0.71
C SER A 110 12.66 10.57 -0.24
N ASN A 111 13.10 10.16 0.96
CA ASN A 111 14.42 10.51 1.44
C ASN A 111 15.52 9.64 0.80
N LEU A 112 15.27 8.37 0.52
CA LEU A 112 16.19 7.51 -0.23
C LEU A 112 16.38 8.00 -1.68
N ASP A 113 15.29 8.44 -2.32
CA ASP A 113 15.35 9.09 -3.64
C ASP A 113 16.30 10.30 -3.63
N GLY A 114 16.20 11.14 -2.61
CA GLY A 114 17.06 12.31 -2.43
C GLY A 114 18.51 11.97 -2.07
N LEU A 115 18.78 10.74 -1.59
CA LEU A 115 20.11 10.23 -1.30
C LEU A 115 20.71 9.42 -2.46
N GLY A 116 19.98 9.26 -3.57
CA GLY A 116 20.43 8.49 -4.73
C GLY A 116 20.40 6.97 -4.51
N VAL A 117 19.57 6.48 -3.60
CA VAL A 117 19.39 5.03 -3.37
C VAL A 117 18.09 4.58 -4.02
N ASP A 118 18.22 3.63 -4.95
CA ASP A 118 17.08 3.08 -5.65
C ASP A 118 16.19 2.28 -4.71
N ASN A 119 14.88 2.43 -4.87
CA ASN A 119 13.95 1.86 -3.91
C ASN A 119 12.57 1.57 -4.48
N ILE A 120 11.91 0.58 -3.89
CA ILE A 120 10.51 0.24 -4.14
C ILE A 120 9.83 0.05 -2.78
N CYS A 121 8.64 0.64 -2.62
CA CYS A 121 7.72 0.28 -1.56
C CYS A 121 6.74 -0.77 -2.10
N ILE A 122 6.47 -1.83 -1.32
CA ILE A 122 5.49 -2.85 -1.66
C ILE A 122 4.39 -2.82 -0.62
N GLU A 123 3.16 -2.65 -1.06
CA GLU A 123 1.96 -2.79 -0.27
C GLU A 123 1.46 -4.22 -0.43
N CYS A 124 1.79 -5.08 0.52
CA CYS A 124 1.76 -6.53 0.39
C CYS A 124 0.37 -7.18 0.44
N GLY A 125 -0.69 -6.38 0.45
CA GLY A 125 -2.06 -6.80 0.68
C GLY A 125 -2.66 -6.12 1.92
N SER A 126 -3.44 -6.89 2.67
CA SER A 126 -4.30 -6.34 3.72
C SER A 126 -3.60 -6.20 5.08
N HIS A 127 -3.79 -5.09 5.79
CA HIS A 127 -3.32 -4.90 7.17
C HIS A 127 -4.03 -5.84 8.16
N ASP A 128 -3.29 -6.29 9.18
CA ASP A 128 -3.76 -7.23 10.21
C ASP A 128 -4.31 -8.55 9.63
N ALA A 129 -3.83 -8.95 8.44
CA ALA A 129 -4.22 -10.17 7.75
C ALA A 129 -3.02 -11.03 7.36
N TYR A 130 -3.28 -12.32 7.12
CA TYR A 130 -2.32 -13.26 6.53
C TYR A 130 -2.92 -13.87 5.26
N GLU A 131 -2.32 -13.54 4.12
CA GLU A 131 -2.80 -13.93 2.79
C GLU A 131 -1.72 -14.77 2.10
N PRO A 132 -1.75 -16.13 2.18
CA PRO A 132 -0.68 -17.00 1.72
C PRO A 132 -0.27 -16.77 0.26
N LYS A 133 -1.25 -16.50 -0.60
CA LYS A 133 -1.01 -16.21 -2.02
C LYS A 133 -0.18 -14.93 -2.18
N ASN A 134 -0.56 -13.85 -1.51
CA ASN A 134 0.16 -12.57 -1.56
C ASN A 134 1.60 -12.74 -1.06
N VAL A 135 1.80 -13.47 0.05
CA VAL A 135 3.14 -13.78 0.58
C VAL A 135 3.98 -14.54 -0.45
N SER A 136 3.41 -15.56 -1.09
CA SER A 136 4.10 -16.36 -2.11
C SER A 136 4.48 -15.53 -3.33
N ASP A 137 3.53 -14.75 -3.87
CA ASP A 137 3.71 -13.96 -5.09
C ASP A 137 4.75 -12.85 -4.88
N ILE A 138 4.70 -12.15 -3.74
CA ILE A 138 5.65 -11.09 -3.41
C ILE A 138 7.04 -11.66 -3.14
N LEU A 139 7.14 -12.78 -2.41
CA LEU A 139 8.42 -13.43 -2.17
C LEU A 139 9.06 -13.90 -3.48
N LEU A 140 8.26 -14.40 -4.42
CA LEU A 140 8.74 -14.76 -5.76
C LEU A 140 9.25 -13.54 -6.52
N GLY A 141 8.53 -12.41 -6.49
CA GLY A 141 8.97 -11.15 -7.09
C GLY A 141 10.29 -10.63 -6.50
N ILE A 142 10.42 -10.64 -5.17
CA ILE A 142 11.67 -10.26 -4.49
C ILE A 142 12.81 -11.20 -4.89
N LYS A 143 12.57 -12.52 -4.96
CA LYS A 143 13.60 -13.49 -5.40
C LYS A 143 14.05 -13.25 -6.85
N ARG A 144 13.13 -12.90 -7.76
CA ARG A 144 13.50 -12.53 -9.14
C ARG A 144 14.42 -11.31 -9.16
N LEU A 145 14.12 -10.29 -8.34
CA LEU A 145 14.96 -9.10 -8.22
C LEU A 145 16.33 -9.39 -7.60
N LEU A 146 16.39 -10.19 -6.53
CA LEU A 146 17.64 -10.63 -5.92
C LEU A 146 18.50 -11.45 -6.91
N LYS A 147 17.87 -12.25 -7.77
CA LYS A 147 18.55 -12.97 -8.85
C LYS A 147 19.12 -12.00 -9.90
N SER A 148 18.37 -10.97 -10.31
CA SER A 148 18.88 -9.97 -11.26
C SER A 148 20.02 -9.12 -10.71
N PHE A 149 20.17 -9.07 -9.38
CA PHE A 149 21.31 -8.43 -8.70
C PHE A 149 22.45 -9.41 -8.37
N ASP A 150 22.41 -10.63 -8.89
CA ASP A 150 23.39 -11.69 -8.62
C ASP A 150 23.58 -12.03 -7.12
N MET A 151 22.62 -11.65 -6.27
CA MET A 151 22.68 -11.89 -4.82
C MET A 151 22.35 -13.34 -4.44
N ILE A 152 21.60 -14.04 -5.30
CA ILE A 152 21.24 -15.45 -5.12
C ILE A 152 21.44 -16.23 -6.42
N LYS A 153 21.91 -17.48 -6.31
CA LYS A 153 21.96 -18.41 -7.45
C LYS A 153 20.58 -19.03 -7.68
N GLY A 154 20.23 -19.26 -8.95
CA GLY A 154 18.88 -19.63 -9.34
C GLY A 154 18.40 -21.01 -8.85
N GLY A 155 17.09 -21.08 -8.58
CA GLY A 155 16.23 -22.17 -9.05
C GLY A 155 15.47 -21.71 -10.30
N ASP A 156 14.63 -22.58 -10.87
CA ASP A 156 13.73 -22.28 -12.01
C ASP A 156 12.62 -21.31 -11.57
N PHE A 157 12.98 -20.05 -11.34
CA PHE A 157 11.99 -18.97 -11.26
C PHE A 157 11.70 -18.56 -12.69
N ASP A 158 10.50 -18.84 -13.18
CA ASP A 158 10.06 -18.40 -14.50
C ASP A 158 10.36 -16.91 -14.66
N GLU A 159 11.03 -16.57 -15.77
CA GLU A 159 11.11 -15.19 -16.23
C GLU A 159 9.68 -14.67 -16.35
N ASN A 160 9.40 -13.56 -15.66
CA ASN A 160 8.06 -13.03 -15.74
C ASN A 160 7.89 -12.34 -17.11
N SER A 161 7.15 -12.99 -18.00
CA SER A 161 6.75 -12.43 -19.30
C SER A 161 5.43 -11.66 -19.23
N SER A 162 4.79 -11.59 -18.06
CA SER A 162 3.52 -10.89 -17.92
C SER A 162 3.74 -9.39 -17.85
N LYS A 163 2.88 -8.67 -18.57
CA LYS A 163 2.88 -7.21 -18.55
C LYS A 163 2.41 -6.72 -17.19
N ILE A 164 2.98 -5.61 -16.74
CA ILE A 164 2.59 -4.98 -15.48
C ILE A 164 1.64 -3.82 -15.74
N LYS A 165 0.80 -3.51 -14.76
CA LYS A 165 -0.15 -2.40 -14.80
C LYS A 165 0.39 -1.24 -13.97
N ILE A 166 0.53 -0.07 -14.59
CA ILE A 166 0.94 1.18 -13.95
C ILE A 166 -0.26 2.11 -13.86
N PHE A 167 -0.48 2.71 -12.70
CA PHE A 167 -1.51 3.73 -12.49
C PHE A 167 -1.01 4.86 -11.60
N ARG A 168 -1.66 6.03 -11.68
CA ARG A 168 -1.31 7.20 -10.83
C ARG A 168 -2.28 7.40 -9.67
N LYS A 169 -3.57 7.20 -9.94
CA LYS A 169 -4.66 7.41 -8.99
C LYS A 169 -5.82 6.45 -9.27
N GLY A 170 -6.56 6.12 -8.22
CA GLY A 170 -7.89 5.52 -8.31
C GLY A 170 -8.99 6.53 -7.98
N VAL A 171 -10.24 6.10 -8.10
CA VAL A 171 -11.41 6.85 -7.62
C VAL A 171 -11.83 6.31 -6.27
N THR A 172 -11.98 7.20 -5.29
CA THR A 172 -12.36 6.84 -3.92
C THR A 172 -13.80 7.23 -3.66
N TYR A 173 -14.62 6.25 -3.29
CA TYR A 173 -16.01 6.45 -2.87
C TYR A 173 -16.04 6.63 -1.36
N LYS A 174 -16.75 7.66 -0.89
CA LYS A 174 -16.81 8.04 0.52
C LYS A 174 -18.22 7.89 1.08
N ALA A 175 -18.32 7.57 2.36
CA ALA A 175 -19.57 7.57 3.07
C ALA A 175 -20.06 9.02 3.23
N ASN A 176 -21.32 9.29 2.86
CA ASN A 176 -21.90 10.63 2.96
C ASN A 176 -22.37 10.96 4.39
N LYS A 177 -22.71 9.96 5.20
CA LYS A 177 -23.12 10.09 6.62
C LYS A 177 -22.73 8.87 7.43
N GLY A 178 -22.89 8.97 8.75
CA GLY A 178 -22.69 7.84 9.66
C GLY A 178 -23.68 6.70 9.36
N CYS A 179 -23.16 5.49 9.12
CA CYS A 179 -23.98 4.36 8.68
C CYS A 179 -23.30 2.99 8.81
N LEU A 180 -24.08 1.94 8.55
CA LEU A 180 -23.54 0.62 8.26
C LEU A 180 -23.44 0.41 6.74
N ILE A 181 -22.34 -0.18 6.29
CA ILE A 181 -22.13 -0.49 4.87
C ILE A 181 -21.73 -1.96 4.70
N ARG A 182 -22.39 -2.61 3.74
CA ARG A 182 -22.04 -3.93 3.21
C ARG A 182 -21.61 -3.80 1.76
N LEU A 183 -20.43 -4.27 1.41
CA LEU A 183 -19.96 -4.27 0.02
C LEU A 183 -20.81 -5.22 -0.84
N ALA A 184 -21.01 -4.85 -2.10
CA ALA A 184 -21.68 -5.68 -3.10
C ALA A 184 -20.68 -6.45 -3.99
N LYS A 185 -19.38 -6.19 -3.82
CA LYS A 185 -18.25 -6.72 -4.60
C LYS A 185 -17.09 -7.04 -3.66
N GLU A 186 -16.28 -8.02 -4.04
CA GLU A 186 -15.05 -8.40 -3.36
C GLU A 186 -13.82 -7.72 -3.98
N LEU A 187 -12.72 -7.65 -3.21
CA LEU A 187 -11.44 -7.14 -3.70
C LEU A 187 -10.99 -7.91 -4.94
N GLY A 188 -10.53 -7.19 -5.95
CA GLY A 188 -10.10 -7.74 -7.23
C GLY A 188 -11.24 -7.98 -8.24
N GLU A 189 -12.51 -7.81 -7.84
CA GLU A 189 -13.61 -7.93 -8.77
C GLU A 189 -13.67 -6.77 -9.77
N GLN A 190 -14.09 -7.09 -10.99
CA GLN A 190 -14.41 -6.11 -12.02
C GLN A 190 -15.75 -5.43 -11.71
N VAL A 191 -15.77 -4.12 -11.91
CA VAL A 191 -16.91 -3.24 -11.71
C VAL A 191 -17.23 -2.57 -13.03
N LYS A 192 -18.50 -2.58 -13.42
CA LYS A 192 -19.02 -1.83 -14.57
C LYS A 192 -19.83 -0.62 -14.10
N SER A 193 -20.01 0.35 -15.00
CA SER A 193 -20.94 1.46 -14.75
C SER A 193 -22.36 0.91 -14.51
N GLY A 194 -23.01 1.37 -13.43
CA GLY A 194 -24.32 0.91 -12.99
C GLY A 194 -24.33 -0.29 -12.03
N ASP A 195 -23.19 -0.97 -11.83
CA ASP A 195 -23.06 -2.04 -10.84
C ASP A 195 -23.28 -1.49 -9.42
N ASP A 196 -23.91 -2.27 -8.56
CA ASP A 196 -23.93 -1.98 -7.14
C ASP A 196 -22.50 -2.14 -6.57
N LEU A 197 -22.02 -1.11 -5.88
CA LEU A 197 -20.74 -1.09 -5.20
C LEU A 197 -20.88 -1.52 -3.74
N TYR A 198 -21.89 -0.98 -3.07
CA TYR A 198 -22.20 -1.27 -1.69
C TYR A 198 -23.64 -0.90 -1.35
N TYR A 199 -24.14 -1.51 -0.29
CA TYR A 199 -25.43 -1.22 0.31
C TYR A 199 -25.22 -0.43 1.60
N TYR A 200 -25.83 0.74 1.65
CA TYR A 200 -25.91 1.62 2.81
C TYR A 200 -27.16 1.27 3.62
N TYR A 201 -27.02 1.21 4.94
CA TYR A 201 -28.10 1.02 5.91
C TYR A 201 -28.15 2.22 6.85
N ASP A 202 -29.33 2.85 6.98
CA ASP A 202 -29.50 4.01 7.86
C ASP A 202 -29.51 3.61 9.33
N ASN A 203 -28.69 4.28 10.14
CA ASN A 203 -28.65 4.02 11.58
C ASN A 203 -29.98 4.34 12.28
N ASN A 204 -30.79 5.24 11.72
CA ASN A 204 -32.10 5.59 12.27
C ASN A 204 -33.24 4.71 11.72
N ASP A 205 -33.01 4.00 10.62
CA ASP A 205 -33.95 3.08 9.99
C ASP A 205 -33.20 1.98 9.22
N LEU A 206 -32.86 0.90 9.92
CA LEU A 206 -32.10 -0.21 9.34
C LEU A 206 -32.87 -0.95 8.23
N GLY A 207 -34.18 -0.73 8.10
CA GLY A 207 -34.99 -1.27 7.00
C GLY A 207 -34.81 -0.49 5.70
N ASN A 208 -34.32 0.76 5.77
CA ASN A 208 -34.03 1.58 4.61
C ASN A 208 -32.64 1.26 4.04
N ILE A 209 -32.63 0.41 3.01
CA ILE A 209 -31.41 -0.02 2.31
C ILE A 209 -31.29 0.75 1.00
N VAL A 210 -30.17 1.44 0.81
CA VAL A 210 -29.88 2.18 -0.43
C VAL A 210 -28.65 1.58 -1.10
N ALA A 211 -28.78 1.19 -2.37
CA ALA A 211 -27.65 0.76 -3.18
C ALA A 211 -26.89 1.99 -3.70
N HIS A 212 -25.57 2.00 -3.53
CA HIS A 212 -24.69 2.95 -4.20
C HIS A 212 -24.12 2.29 -5.46
N LYS A 213 -24.33 2.92 -6.61
CA LYS A 213 -23.93 2.39 -7.92
C LYS A 213 -22.64 3.02 -8.41
N SER A 214 -21.84 2.26 -9.15
CA SER A 214 -20.62 2.79 -9.78
C SER A 214 -20.95 3.70 -10.95
N GLU A 215 -20.29 4.85 -11.02
CA GLU A 215 -20.27 5.69 -12.23
C GLU A 215 -19.12 5.29 -13.17
N HIS A 216 -18.22 4.44 -12.71
CA HIS A 216 -16.97 4.11 -13.38
C HIS A 216 -16.81 2.61 -13.65
N GLU A 217 -15.90 2.30 -14.57
CA GLU A 217 -15.47 0.92 -14.86
C GLU A 217 -14.04 0.71 -14.37
N GLY A 218 -13.80 -0.43 -13.72
CA GLY A 218 -12.49 -0.70 -13.12
C GLY A 218 -12.47 -1.93 -12.25
N ILE A 219 -11.45 -2.03 -11.42
CA ILE A 219 -11.26 -3.11 -10.44
C ILE A 219 -11.39 -2.58 -9.03
N LEU A 220 -12.09 -3.32 -8.16
CA LEU A 220 -12.17 -3.00 -6.73
C LEU A 220 -10.81 -3.23 -6.06
N PHE A 221 -10.10 -2.15 -5.77
CA PHE A 221 -8.67 -2.17 -5.46
C PHE A 221 -8.37 -2.08 -3.98
N LYS A 222 -9.10 -1.23 -3.26
CA LYS A 222 -9.00 -1.08 -1.81
C LYS A 222 -10.37 -0.93 -1.18
N VAL A 223 -10.52 -1.41 0.04
CA VAL A 223 -11.70 -1.18 0.87
C VAL A 223 -11.29 -0.84 2.30
N SER A 224 -12.14 -0.12 3.00
CA SER A 224 -11.91 0.12 4.43
C SER A 224 -12.23 -1.13 5.25
N PRO A 225 -11.41 -1.47 6.26
CA PRO A 225 -11.57 -2.66 7.09
C PRO A 225 -12.66 -2.49 8.17
N THR A 226 -13.81 -1.93 7.80
CA THR A 226 -14.92 -1.67 8.72
C THR A 226 -16.26 -1.82 8.02
N HIS A 227 -17.30 -2.11 8.81
CA HIS A 227 -18.69 -2.03 8.39
C HIS A 227 -19.43 -0.84 9.00
N ILE A 228 -18.77 -0.08 9.88
CA ILE A 228 -19.30 1.09 10.56
C ILE A 228 -18.52 2.30 10.04
N TYR A 229 -19.22 3.21 9.38
CA TYR A 229 -18.63 4.35 8.68
C TYR A 229 -19.12 5.65 9.30
N TRP A 230 -18.24 6.65 9.28
CA TRP A 230 -18.56 8.05 9.56
C TRP A 230 -18.65 8.85 8.26
N SER A 231 -19.27 10.03 8.33
CA SER A 231 -19.30 10.94 7.18
C SER A 231 -17.87 11.30 6.75
N GLY A 232 -17.56 11.10 5.47
CA GLY A 232 -16.26 11.39 4.87
C GLY A 232 -15.28 10.22 4.83
N ASP A 233 -15.58 9.11 5.52
CA ASP A 233 -14.75 7.91 5.50
C ASP A 233 -14.65 7.34 4.08
N ASP A 234 -13.45 6.90 3.71
CA ASP A 234 -13.25 6.12 2.50
C ASP A 234 -14.00 4.78 2.66
N VAL A 235 -14.88 4.44 1.72
CA VAL A 235 -15.55 3.13 1.68
C VAL A 235 -14.72 2.16 0.86
N LEU A 236 -14.46 2.55 -0.39
CA LEU A 236 -13.68 1.77 -1.33
C LEU A 236 -12.98 2.65 -2.35
N GLN A 237 -12.01 2.05 -3.04
CA GLN A 237 -11.29 2.65 -4.14
C GLN A 237 -11.32 1.72 -5.36
N LEU A 238 -11.65 2.28 -6.53
CA LEU A 238 -11.54 1.61 -7.81
C LEU A 238 -10.27 2.07 -8.54
N LEU A 239 -9.55 1.15 -9.19
CA LEU A 239 -8.62 1.51 -10.26
C LEU A 239 -9.39 1.48 -11.58
N LEU A 240 -9.43 2.62 -12.27
CA LEU A 240 -10.20 2.76 -13.50
C LEU A 240 -9.46 2.12 -14.68
N ASN A 241 -10.20 1.49 -15.58
CA ASN A 241 -9.61 0.84 -16.76
C ASN A 241 -8.85 1.82 -17.66
N ASP A 242 -9.35 3.05 -17.82
CA ASP A 242 -8.74 4.12 -18.62
C ASP A 242 -7.58 4.85 -17.89
N GLY A 243 -7.40 4.58 -16.59
CA GLY A 243 -6.33 5.14 -15.76
C GLY A 243 -5.14 4.20 -15.55
N VAL A 244 -5.13 3.06 -16.23
CA VAL A 244 -4.11 2.01 -16.11
C VAL A 244 -3.40 1.82 -17.44
N GLU A 245 -2.08 1.93 -17.42
CA GLU A 245 -1.20 1.61 -18.54
C GLU A 245 -0.62 0.21 -18.37
N GLU A 246 -0.60 -0.59 -19.44
CA GLU A 246 -0.03 -1.93 -19.44
C GLU A 246 1.32 -1.91 -20.16
N VAL A 247 2.41 -2.21 -19.44
CA VAL A 247 3.81 -2.07 -19.92
C VAL A 247 4.65 -3.34 -19.81
#